data_AF-A0A7Y3MDE8-F1
#
_entry.id   AF-A0A7Y3MDE8-F1
#
_cell.length_a   1.000
_cell.length_b   1.000
_cell.length_c   1.000
_cell.angle_alpha   90.00
_cell.angle_beta   90.00
_cell.angle_gamma   90.00
#
_symmetry.space_group_name_H-M   'P 1'
#
loop_
_entity.id
_entity.type
_entity.pdbx_description
1 polymer ?
#
loop_
_entity_poly.entity_id
_entity_poly.type
_entity_poly.pdbx_seq_one_letter_code
_entity_poly.pdbx_strand_id
1 'polypeptide(L)' 'SELAEKLAQSRPETIGRASRIPGMTPAAISLLLVYLKRHRKSRQVA' A
#
# COMPACT_ATOMS: atom_id res chain seq x y z
N SER A 1 10.22 5.21 6.37
CA SER A 1 10.82 3.96 5.85
C SER A 1 10.89 4.08 4.35
N GLU A 2 11.92 3.52 3.73
CA GLU A 2 12.14 3.67 2.28
C GLU A 2 10.89 3.34 1.44
N LEU A 3 10.18 2.27 1.80
CA LEU A 3 8.97 1.84 1.08
C LEU A 3 7.80 2.81 1.26
N ALA A 4 7.64 3.40 2.44
CA ALA A 4 6.61 4.41 2.68
C ALA A 4 6.90 5.70 1.90
N GLU A 5 8.17 6.11 1.82
CA GLU A 5 8.60 7.26 1.02
C GLU A 5 8.36 7.02 -0.47
N LYS A 6 8.70 5.83 -0.99
CA LYS A 6 8.41 5.44 -2.37
C LYS A 6 6.91 5.52 -2.69
N LEU A 7 6.05 4.99 -1.81
CA LEU A 7 4.59 5.07 -1.97
C LEU A 7 4.10 6.53 -1.91
N ALA A 8 4.66 7.35 -1.03
CA ALA A 8 4.29 8.75 -0.89
C ALA A 8 4.68 9.59 -2.12
N GLN A 9 5.83 9.28 -2.73
CA GLN A 9 6.31 9.94 -3.94
C GLN A 9 5.52 9.49 -5.19
N SER A 10 5.34 8.18 -5.38
CA SER A 10 4.74 7.66 -6.61
C SER A 10 3.21 7.68 -6.61
N ARG A 11 2.58 7.75 -5.43
CA ARG A 11 1.12 7.79 -5.19
C ARG A 11 0.33 6.86 -6.14
N PRO A 12 0.61 5.55 -6.11
CA PRO A 12 0.03 4.63 -7.08
C PRO A 12 -1.47 4.46 -6.82
N GLU A 13 -2.28 4.55 -7.87
CA GLU A 13 -3.74 4.40 -7.78
C GLU A 13 -4.18 2.97 -7.43
N THR A 14 -3.34 1.97 -7.72
CA THR A 14 -3.64 0.56 -7.52
C THR A 14 -2.46 -0.21 -6.94
N ILE A 15 -2.75 -1.33 -6.28
CA ILE A 15 -1.73 -2.25 -5.78
C ILE A 15 -0.85 -2.80 -6.91
N GLY A 16 -1.44 -3.05 -8.09
CA GLY A 16 -0.69 -3.50 -9.26
C GLY A 16 0.29 -2.45 -9.81
N ARG A 17 0.00 -1.15 -9.63
CA ARG A 17 0.99 -0.09 -9.89
C ARG A 17 2.04 -0.02 -8.78
N ALA A 18 1.62 -0.15 -7.52
CA ALA A 18 2.53 -0.14 -6.37
C ALA A 18 3.57 -1.27 -6.44
N SER A 19 3.18 -2.47 -6.87
CA SER A 19 4.08 -3.63 -6.99
C SER A 19 5.15 -3.48 -8.06
N ARG A 20 4.97 -2.54 -9.02
CA ARG A 20 5.95 -2.23 -10.06
C ARG A 20 6.94 -1.13 -9.67
N ILE A 21 6.80 -0.53 -8.49
CA ILE A 21 7.75 0.48 -8.01
C ILE A 21 9.11 -0.21 -7.75
N PRO A 22 10.24 0.32 -8.27
CA PRO A 22 11.55 -0.27 -8.04
C PRO A 22 11.90 -0.46 -6.57
N GLY A 23 12.33 -1.67 -6.21
CA GLY A 23 12.65 -2.05 -4.83
C GLY A 23 11.43 -2.28 -3.92
N MET A 24 10.20 -2.31 -4.47
CA MET A 24 9.04 -2.82 -3.75
C MET A 24 9.13 -4.35 -3.64
N THR A 25 8.83 -4.92 -2.47
CA THR A 25 8.91 -6.36 -2.23
C THR A 25 7.51 -6.99 -2.08
N PRO A 26 7.35 -8.29 -2.36
CA PRO A 26 6.08 -8.99 -2.11
C PRO A 26 5.60 -8.88 -0.66
N ALA A 27 6.51 -8.94 0.31
CA ALA A 27 6.17 -8.81 1.73
C ALA A 27 5.59 -7.42 2.06
N ALA A 28 6.14 -6.36 1.48
CA ALA A 28 5.63 -5.00 1.65
C ALA A 28 4.23 -4.83 1.03
N ILE A 29 3.99 -5.44 -0.13
CA ILE A 29 2.66 -5.46 -0.74
C ILE A 29 1.66 -6.20 0.15
N SER A 30 2.04 -7.33 0.75
CA SER A 30 1.20 -8.04 1.72
C SER A 30 0.85 -7.15 2.92
N LEU A 31 1.81 -6.42 3.49
CA LEU A 31 1.56 -5.48 4.59
C LEU A 31 0.62 -4.35 4.17
N LEU A 32 0.81 -3.78 2.97
CA LEU A 32 -0.06 -2.72 2.45
C LEU A 32 -1.50 -3.22 2.26
N LEU A 33 -1.70 -4.44 1.77
CA LEU A 33 -3.03 -5.06 1.64
C LEU A 33 -3.70 -5.25 3.00
N VAL A 34 -2.97 -5.71 4.02
CA VAL A 34 -3.48 -5.83 5.40
C VAL A 34 -3.87 -4.46 5.95
N TYR A 35 -3.02 -3.44 5.76
CA TYR A 35 -3.28 -2.07 6.17
C TYR A 35 -4.59 -1.54 5.54
N LEU A 36 -4.73 -1.64 4.21
CA LEU A 36 -5.92 -1.17 3.50
C LEU A 36 -7.20 -1.92 3.93
N LYS A 37 -7.11 -3.23 4.17
CA LYS A 37 -8.24 -4.03 4.66
C LYS A 37 -8.71 -3.58 6.04
N ARG A 38 -7.78 -3.28 6.96
CA ARG A 38 -8.08 -2.77 8.31
C ARG A 38 -8.77 -1.40 8.25
N HIS A 39 -8.29 -0.51 7.38
CA HIS A 39 -8.82 0.85 7.26
C HIS A 39 -10.13 0.95 6.46
N ARG A 40 -10.42 -0.02 5.58
CA ARG A 40 -11.78 -0.14 4.99
C ARG A 40 -12.82 -0.50 6.03
N LYS A 41 -12.52 -1.43 6.95
CA LYS A 41 -13.46 -1.84 8.00
C LYS A 41 -13.76 -0.72 9.00
N SER A 42 -12.78 0.12 9.33
CA SER A 42 -13.02 1.27 10.20
C SER A 42 -13.87 2.37 9.57
N ARG A 43 -13.97 2.40 8.23
CA ARG A 43 -14.86 3.32 7.50
C ARG A 43 -16.32 2.84 7.42
N GLN A 44 -16.63 1.66 7.95
CA GLN A 44 -17.96 1.06 7.84
C GLN A 44 -18.86 1.32 9.06
N VAL A 45 -18.67 2.47 9.72
CA VAL A 45 -19.49 2.89 10.86
C VAL A 45 -19.96 4.33 10.65
N ALA A 46 -21.12 4.46 10.00
CA ALA A 46 -22.13 5.53 10.09
C ALA A 46 -23.25 5.19 9.08
#